data_AF-A0A1B6L6G3-F1
#
_entry.id   AF-A0A1B6L6G3-F1
#
_cell.length_a   1.000
_cell.length_b   1.000
_cell.length_c   1.000
_cell.angle_alpha   90.00
_cell.angle_beta   90.00
_cell.angle_gamma   90.00
#
_symmetry.space_group_name_H-M   'P 1'
#
loop_
_entity.id
_entity.type
_entity.pdbx_description
1 polymer ?
#
loop_
_entity_poly.entity_id
_entity_poly.type
_entity_poly.pdbx_seq_one_letter_code
_entity_poly.pdbx_strand_id
1 'polypeptide(L)'
;LEQEAMGSVVNQRFLEQDYVSRSSALPMMQSERCRRVESRTSLSSFQHCRLLFSQLGLAGWERRTQLHLLDKSEKLLRELRNLDTQRCRETHKIAVIYVAPGQEDKNSILSNTGGSQAYEDFIAALAWEVELESHTGFMGGLHRNKPTGSTAPYYATSFTEVIFHVSTRMPSSNHEALLQKTRHLGNDEVHIVWSEHARDYRRGIIPTEFCDVLIVVYPLPHRLYRIQVSRKPEVPYFGPLFNEAVVAECMLAGLVRATAISASRAKRSVIPFHQQYYEERSWSLETVMRNHKSSSTFEEFAAQVFSPTQTPSPFCPGPTRASGVSSRSVEQQIPATNSSNLAAALIDSHPRSTAEQHRVKGSEGAK
;
A
#
# COMPACT_ATOMS: atom_id res chain seq x y z
N LEU A 1 42.47 -31.65 35.30
CA LEU A 1 41.75 -31.51 34.01
C LEU A 1 41.43 -30.06 33.66
N GLU A 2 40.48 -29.37 34.30
CA GLU A 2 40.15 -27.97 33.92
C GLU A 2 41.28 -26.95 34.15
N GLN A 3 41.99 -27.03 35.30
CA GLN A 3 43.15 -26.17 35.56
C GLN A 3 44.33 -26.43 34.60
N GLU A 4 44.50 -27.68 34.19
CA GLU A 4 45.53 -28.10 33.23
C GLU A 4 45.22 -27.60 31.82
N ALA A 5 43.95 -27.63 31.43
CA ALA A 5 43.48 -27.09 30.17
C ALA A 5 43.66 -25.56 30.13
N MET A 6 43.30 -24.86 31.20
CA MET A 6 43.54 -23.41 31.31
C MET A 6 45.04 -23.07 31.27
N GLY A 7 45.88 -23.81 31.98
CA GLY A 7 47.33 -23.63 31.95
C GLY A 7 47.92 -23.85 30.56
N SER A 8 47.43 -24.85 29.83
CA SER A 8 47.87 -25.15 28.46
C SER A 8 47.47 -24.04 27.48
N VAL A 9 46.25 -23.52 27.57
CA VAL A 9 45.77 -22.42 26.72
C VAL A 9 46.55 -21.12 26.98
N VAL A 10 46.82 -20.79 28.24
CA VAL A 10 47.61 -19.60 28.59
C VAL A 10 49.05 -19.74 28.08
N ASN A 11 49.66 -20.91 28.25
CA ASN A 11 51.02 -21.16 27.79
C ASN A 11 51.12 -21.09 26.25
N GLN A 12 50.14 -21.66 25.54
CA GLN A 12 50.08 -21.57 24.08
C GLN A 12 49.94 -20.12 23.61
N ARG A 13 49.11 -19.31 24.28
CA ARG A 13 48.98 -17.89 23.96
C ARG A 13 50.27 -17.10 24.17
N PHE A 14 51.05 -17.45 25.20
CA PHE A 14 52.37 -16.86 25.44
C PHE A 14 53.37 -17.24 24.34
N LEU A 15 53.40 -18.51 23.94
CA LEU A 15 54.26 -18.99 22.85
C LEU A 15 53.92 -18.33 21.52
N GLU A 16 52.63 -18.15 21.22
CA GLU A 16 52.17 -17.44 20.02
C GLU A 16 52.57 -15.96 20.05
N GLN A 17 52.43 -15.28 21.20
CA GLN A 17 52.87 -13.89 21.33
C GLN A 17 54.39 -13.72 21.20
N ASP A 18 55.18 -14.62 21.79
CA ASP A 18 56.64 -14.58 21.64
C ASP A 18 57.05 -14.88 20.19
N TYR A 19 56.40 -15.86 19.54
CA TYR A 19 56.63 -16.16 18.12
C TYR A 19 56.30 -14.97 17.22
N VAL A 20 55.15 -14.31 17.41
CA VAL A 20 54.76 -13.11 16.63
C VAL A 20 55.73 -11.95 16.90
N SER A 21 56.16 -11.76 18.14
CA SER A 21 57.09 -10.69 18.50
C SER A 21 58.48 -10.90 17.86
N ARG A 22 58.98 -12.14 17.86
CA ARG A 22 60.25 -12.48 17.19
C ARG A 22 60.13 -12.46 15.66
N SER A 23 59.01 -12.94 15.12
CA SER A 23 58.80 -13.05 13.67
C SER A 23 58.50 -11.71 13.00
N SER A 24 57.81 -10.78 13.70
CA SER A 24 57.53 -9.43 13.18
C SER A 24 58.79 -8.55 13.04
N ALA A 25 59.88 -8.91 13.71
CA ALA A 25 61.18 -8.25 13.57
C ALA A 25 62.00 -8.78 12.38
N LEU A 26 61.63 -9.91 11.78
CA LEU A 26 62.33 -10.47 10.62
C LEU A 26 61.99 -9.64 9.37
N PRO A 27 63.00 -9.13 8.61
CA PRO A 27 62.77 -8.31 7.42
C PRO A 27 61.89 -9.00 6.36
N MET A 28 61.98 -10.33 6.28
CA MET A 28 61.19 -11.19 5.39
C MET A 28 59.68 -11.21 5.69
N MET A 29 59.27 -10.83 6.91
CA MET A 29 57.87 -10.79 7.36
C MET A 29 57.33 -9.36 7.48
N GLN A 30 58.16 -8.36 7.22
CA GLN A 30 57.73 -6.97 7.11
C GLN A 30 57.13 -6.73 5.73
N SER A 31 55.83 -6.95 5.59
CA SER A 31 55.08 -6.35 4.49
C SER A 31 55.24 -4.83 4.60
N GLU A 32 55.59 -4.14 3.52
CA GLU A 32 55.35 -2.71 3.45
C GLU A 32 53.90 -2.47 3.90
N ARG A 33 53.68 -1.46 4.77
CA ARG A 33 52.31 -1.04 5.08
C ARG A 33 51.66 -0.75 3.74
N CYS A 34 50.76 -1.63 3.31
CA CYS A 34 49.91 -1.38 2.15
C CYS A 34 49.29 -0.02 2.44
N ARG A 35 49.72 1.01 1.70
CA ARG A 35 49.09 2.32 1.78
C ARG A 35 47.63 2.02 1.60
N ARG A 36 46.81 2.26 2.63
CA ARG A 36 45.36 2.17 2.51
C ARG A 36 45.05 2.97 1.26
N VAL A 37 44.63 2.30 0.19
CA VAL A 37 44.25 2.99 -1.04
C VAL A 37 43.18 3.95 -0.57
N GLU A 38 43.52 5.25 -0.51
CA GLU A 38 42.53 6.26 -0.23
C GLU A 38 41.49 6.06 -1.33
N SER A 39 40.28 5.60 -0.96
CA SER A 39 39.19 5.42 -1.91
C SER A 39 38.74 6.80 -2.35
N ARG A 40 39.51 7.42 -3.23
CA ARG A 40 39.29 8.77 -3.70
C ARG A 40 38.90 8.72 -5.16
N THR A 41 37.61 8.46 -5.34
CA THR A 41 36.74 9.27 -6.19
C THR A 41 35.32 9.07 -5.66
N SER A 42 34.65 10.13 -5.22
CA SER A 42 33.19 10.07 -5.10
C SER A 42 32.64 9.68 -6.46
N LEU A 43 32.06 8.49 -6.56
CA LEU A 43 31.50 8.01 -7.82
C LEU A 43 30.44 9.02 -8.29
N SER A 44 30.42 9.30 -9.59
CA SER A 44 29.36 10.15 -10.15
C SER A 44 28.00 9.45 -10.06
N SER A 45 26.91 10.21 -10.05
CA SER A 45 25.55 9.63 -10.09
C SER A 45 25.39 8.65 -11.26
N PHE A 46 26.01 8.94 -12.41
CA PHE A 46 26.04 8.02 -13.55
C PHE A 46 26.74 6.70 -13.23
N GLN A 47 27.91 6.75 -12.58
CA GLN A 47 28.64 5.54 -12.17
C GLN A 47 27.85 4.70 -11.17
N HIS A 48 27.14 5.34 -10.22
CA HIS A 48 26.21 4.64 -9.33
C HIS A 48 25.07 3.96 -10.09
N CYS A 49 24.41 4.67 -11.02
CA CYS A 49 23.35 4.08 -11.84
C CYS A 49 23.84 2.92 -12.70
N ARG A 50 25.03 3.04 -13.29
CA ARG A 50 25.66 1.96 -14.08
C ARG A 50 25.95 0.73 -13.22
N LEU A 51 26.51 0.92 -12.02
CA LEU A 51 26.79 -0.18 -11.10
C LEU A 51 25.49 -0.87 -10.67
N LEU A 52 24.45 -0.09 -10.31
CA LEU A 52 23.13 -0.64 -9.98
C LEU A 52 22.55 -1.44 -11.15
N PHE A 53 22.59 -0.90 -12.36
CA PHE A 53 22.11 -1.56 -13.58
C PHE A 53 22.82 -2.91 -13.79
N SER A 54 24.13 -2.96 -13.55
CA SER A 54 24.92 -4.20 -13.62
C SER A 54 24.60 -5.18 -12.49
N GLN A 55 24.46 -4.69 -11.24
CA GLN A 55 24.17 -5.52 -10.06
C GLN A 55 22.79 -6.16 -10.11
N LEU A 56 21.80 -5.45 -10.68
CA LEU A 56 20.47 -5.98 -10.95
C LEU A 56 20.45 -6.98 -12.13
N GLY A 57 21.57 -7.19 -12.81
CA GLY A 57 21.66 -8.05 -13.98
C GLY A 57 20.91 -7.52 -15.20
N LEU A 58 20.56 -6.22 -15.24
CA LEU A 58 19.77 -5.63 -16.33
C LEU A 58 20.57 -5.44 -17.62
N ALA A 59 21.90 -5.56 -17.54
CA ALA A 59 22.79 -5.58 -18.69
C ALA A 59 22.86 -6.95 -19.40
N GLY A 60 22.27 -8.00 -18.80
CA GLY A 60 22.24 -9.34 -19.37
C GLY A 60 21.38 -9.41 -20.63
N TRP A 61 21.84 -10.16 -21.63
CA TRP A 61 21.14 -10.35 -22.90
C TRP A 61 19.77 -11.02 -22.71
N GLU A 62 19.64 -11.85 -21.67
CA GLU A 62 18.41 -12.54 -21.27
C GLU A 62 17.31 -11.59 -20.77
N ARG A 63 17.65 -10.38 -20.29
CA ARG A 63 16.70 -9.39 -19.79
C ARG A 63 16.15 -8.48 -20.89
N ARG A 64 16.65 -8.60 -22.12
CA ARG A 64 16.33 -7.70 -23.24
C ARG A 64 14.84 -7.61 -23.56
N THR A 65 14.10 -8.71 -23.45
CA THR A 65 12.65 -8.74 -23.71
C THR A 65 11.83 -8.17 -22.56
N GLN A 66 12.46 -7.94 -21.40
CA GLN A 66 11.84 -7.43 -20.17
C GLN A 66 12.19 -5.96 -19.92
N LEU A 67 13.12 -5.38 -20.69
CA LEU A 67 13.54 -3.99 -20.53
C LEU A 67 12.95 -3.10 -21.62
N HIS A 68 12.15 -2.13 -21.21
CA HIS A 68 11.47 -1.20 -22.10
C HIS A 68 11.98 0.21 -21.82
N LEU A 69 12.66 0.78 -22.83
CA LEU A 69 13.10 2.17 -22.79
C LEU A 69 11.91 3.07 -23.06
N LEU A 70 11.72 4.09 -22.22
CA LEU A 70 10.62 5.03 -22.33
C LEU A 70 11.16 6.45 -22.51
N ASP A 71 10.54 7.22 -23.40
CA ASP A 71 10.89 8.62 -23.60
C ASP A 71 10.30 9.47 -22.48
N LYS A 72 11.17 10.19 -21.76
CA LYS A 72 10.74 11.07 -20.67
C LYS A 72 9.91 12.23 -21.22
N SER A 73 8.64 12.26 -20.86
CA SER A 73 7.71 13.33 -21.23
C SER A 73 6.78 13.69 -20.06
N GLU A 74 6.21 14.89 -20.08
CA GLU A 74 5.17 15.30 -19.11
C GLU A 74 3.95 14.37 -19.16
N LYS A 75 3.64 13.82 -20.34
CA LYS A 75 2.56 12.85 -20.51
C LYS A 75 2.87 11.54 -19.77
N LEU A 76 4.09 11.01 -19.91
CA LEU A 76 4.55 9.83 -19.18
C LEU A 76 4.47 10.06 -17.67
N LEU A 77 4.98 11.20 -17.18
CA LEU A 77 4.96 11.52 -15.74
C LEU A 77 3.53 11.57 -15.18
N ARG A 78 2.56 12.12 -15.93
CA ARG A 78 1.15 12.11 -15.52
C ARG A 78 0.56 10.70 -15.49
N GLU A 79 0.85 9.88 -16.49
CA GLU A 79 0.34 8.50 -16.53
C GLU A 79 0.96 7.62 -15.42
N LEU A 80 2.25 7.78 -15.11
CA LEU A 80 2.88 7.11 -13.98
C LEU A 80 2.27 7.53 -12.63
N ARG A 81 1.99 8.83 -12.43
CA ARG A 81 1.25 9.28 -11.24
C ARG A 81 -0.14 8.66 -11.16
N ASN A 82 -0.85 8.54 -12.27
CA ASN A 82 -2.15 7.88 -12.29
C ASN A 82 -2.01 6.39 -11.93
N LEU A 83 -0.99 5.71 -12.45
CA LEU A 83 -0.68 4.33 -12.12
C LEU A 83 -0.39 4.17 -10.61
N ASP A 84 0.34 5.09 -10.00
CA ASP A 84 0.64 5.06 -8.55
C ASP A 84 -0.59 5.33 -7.66
N THR A 85 -1.65 5.96 -8.18
CA THR A 85 -2.91 6.14 -7.43
C THR A 85 -3.87 4.96 -7.55
N GLN A 86 -3.58 4.00 -8.44
CA GLN A 86 -4.41 2.79 -8.56
C GLN A 86 -4.37 1.96 -7.29
N ARG A 87 -5.49 1.29 -7.00
CA ARG A 87 -5.60 0.45 -5.80
C ARG A 87 -4.70 -0.78 -5.94
N CYS A 88 -3.93 -1.03 -4.89
CA CYS A 88 -3.03 -2.18 -4.81
C CYS A 88 -3.60 -3.35 -3.99
N ARG A 89 -4.86 -3.24 -3.55
CA ARG A 89 -5.54 -4.22 -2.72
C ARG A 89 -6.96 -4.41 -3.22
N GLU A 90 -7.49 -5.60 -2.99
CA GLU A 90 -8.90 -5.88 -3.16
C GLU A 90 -9.69 -5.15 -2.07
N THR A 91 -10.74 -4.43 -2.44
CA THR A 91 -11.52 -3.63 -1.49
C THR A 91 -12.93 -4.21 -1.34
N HIS A 92 -13.52 -4.20 -0.15
CA HIS A 92 -14.91 -4.63 0.09
C HIS A 92 -15.64 -3.63 1.00
N LYS A 93 -16.92 -3.41 0.69
CA LYS A 93 -17.86 -2.66 1.53
C LYS A 93 -18.99 -3.62 1.93
N ILE A 94 -19.30 -3.65 3.22
CA ILE A 94 -20.21 -4.64 3.79
C ILE A 94 -21.10 -3.93 4.80
N ALA A 95 -22.42 -4.06 4.63
CA ALA A 95 -23.38 -3.49 5.56
C ALA A 95 -23.48 -4.35 6.83
N VAL A 96 -23.55 -3.71 7.99
CA VAL A 96 -23.84 -4.37 9.27
C VAL A 96 -25.04 -3.68 9.91
N ILE A 97 -26.09 -4.44 10.20
CA ILE A 97 -27.38 -3.91 10.64
C ILE A 97 -27.78 -4.58 11.95
N TYR A 98 -28.14 -3.77 12.95
CA TYR A 98 -28.63 -4.25 14.23
C TYR A 98 -30.17 -4.21 14.30
N VAL A 99 -30.79 -5.33 14.65
CA VAL A 99 -32.23 -5.48 14.86
C VAL A 99 -32.49 -5.83 16.33
N ALA A 100 -33.08 -4.89 17.06
CA ALA A 100 -33.43 -5.05 18.47
C ALA A 100 -34.69 -5.91 18.65
N PRO A 101 -34.95 -6.41 19.88
CA PRO A 101 -36.17 -7.18 20.17
C PRO A 101 -37.45 -6.40 19.80
N GLY A 102 -38.37 -7.05 19.09
CA GLY A 102 -39.66 -6.48 18.69
C GLY A 102 -39.65 -5.53 17.49
N GLN A 103 -38.48 -5.19 16.92
CA GLN A 103 -38.39 -4.35 15.73
C GLN A 103 -38.74 -5.12 14.45
N GLU A 104 -39.73 -4.62 13.70
CA GLU A 104 -40.18 -5.25 12.44
C GLU A 104 -40.30 -4.28 11.26
N ASP A 105 -40.01 -2.99 11.47
CA ASP A 105 -40.07 -1.97 10.45
C ASP A 105 -38.68 -1.38 10.18
N LYS A 106 -38.47 -0.98 8.91
CA LYS A 106 -37.21 -0.39 8.44
C LYS A 106 -36.76 0.81 9.28
N ASN A 107 -37.70 1.69 9.63
CA ASN A 107 -37.37 2.98 10.22
C ASN A 107 -36.89 2.80 11.66
N SER A 108 -37.54 1.95 12.46
CA SER A 108 -37.08 1.65 13.83
C SER A 108 -35.69 1.01 13.82
N ILE A 109 -35.44 0.03 12.95
CA ILE A 109 -34.15 -0.65 12.82
C ILE A 109 -33.04 0.35 12.43
N LEU A 110 -33.26 1.18 11.41
CA LEU A 110 -32.26 2.14 10.95
C LEU A 110 -32.10 3.36 11.87
N SER A 111 -33.04 3.59 12.79
CA SER A 111 -32.95 4.65 13.79
C SER A 111 -32.07 4.27 14.98
N ASN A 112 -31.72 2.99 15.15
CA ASN A 112 -30.82 2.52 16.20
C ASN A 112 -29.47 3.26 16.14
N THR A 113 -29.06 3.82 17.28
CA THR A 113 -27.77 4.52 17.49
C THR A 113 -26.76 3.69 18.27
N GLY A 114 -27.19 2.54 18.80
CA GLY A 114 -26.38 1.57 19.51
C GLY A 114 -27.06 0.20 19.48
N GLY A 115 -26.36 -0.83 19.93
CA GLY A 115 -26.91 -2.17 20.10
C GLY A 115 -26.67 -2.73 21.50
N SER A 116 -26.88 -4.03 21.64
CA SER A 116 -26.57 -4.75 22.88
C SER A 116 -25.05 -4.88 23.10
N GLN A 117 -24.65 -5.29 24.31
CA GLN A 117 -23.24 -5.56 24.60
C GLN A 117 -22.66 -6.65 23.69
N ALA A 118 -23.41 -7.75 23.48
CA ALA A 118 -22.96 -8.84 22.61
C ALA A 118 -22.79 -8.41 21.15
N TYR A 119 -23.65 -7.49 20.67
CA TYR A 119 -23.49 -6.88 19.35
C TYR A 119 -22.22 -6.03 19.28
N GLU A 120 -21.98 -5.16 20.26
CA GLU A 120 -20.79 -4.30 20.29
C GLU A 120 -19.49 -5.13 20.41
N ASP A 121 -19.49 -6.20 21.21
CA ASP A 121 -18.38 -7.15 21.32
C ASP A 121 -18.11 -7.85 19.98
N PHE A 122 -19.17 -8.23 19.25
CA PHE A 122 -19.06 -8.79 17.91
C PHE A 122 -18.45 -7.79 16.92
N ILE A 123 -18.89 -6.53 16.92
CA ILE A 123 -18.33 -5.48 16.05
C ILE A 123 -16.84 -5.28 16.34
N ALA A 124 -16.46 -5.21 17.61
CA ALA A 124 -15.06 -5.06 18.02
C ALA A 124 -14.18 -6.26 17.60
N ALA A 125 -14.74 -7.48 17.59
CA ALA A 125 -14.06 -8.67 17.09
C ALA A 125 -14.07 -8.80 15.55
N LEU A 126 -15.03 -8.14 14.89
CA LEU A 126 -15.19 -8.17 13.43
C LEU A 126 -14.10 -7.35 12.74
N ALA A 127 -13.75 -6.20 13.30
CA ALA A 127 -12.78 -5.28 12.73
C ALA A 127 -12.34 -4.24 13.79
N TRP A 128 -11.22 -3.58 13.56
CA TRP A 128 -10.79 -2.50 14.46
C TRP A 128 -11.48 -1.19 14.08
N GLU A 129 -11.81 -0.37 15.08
CA GLU A 129 -12.42 0.94 14.85
C GLU A 129 -11.40 1.90 14.23
N VAL A 130 -11.78 2.65 13.20
CA VAL A 130 -10.98 3.76 12.64
C VAL A 130 -11.78 5.06 12.65
N GLU A 131 -11.08 6.17 12.81
CA GLU A 131 -11.63 7.52 12.65
C GLU A 131 -11.63 7.91 11.18
N LEU A 132 -12.80 8.25 10.64
CA LEU A 132 -12.98 8.55 9.22
C LEU A 132 -12.26 9.81 8.76
N GLU A 133 -12.03 10.77 9.66
CA GLU A 133 -11.32 12.02 9.36
C GLU A 133 -9.85 11.78 8.98
N SER A 134 -9.16 10.97 9.80
CA SER A 134 -7.73 10.67 9.69
C SER A 134 -7.42 9.40 8.89
N HIS A 135 -8.40 8.55 8.61
CA HIS A 135 -8.19 7.28 7.89
C HIS A 135 -7.59 7.48 6.49
N THR A 136 -6.57 6.69 6.14
CA THR A 136 -5.87 6.76 4.84
C THR A 136 -6.17 5.58 3.91
N GLY A 137 -6.89 4.57 4.40
CA GLY A 137 -7.23 3.36 3.65
C GLY A 137 -8.49 3.50 2.80
N PHE A 138 -9.10 2.36 2.50
CA PHE A 138 -10.31 2.30 1.68
C PHE A 138 -11.54 2.83 2.43
N MET A 139 -12.15 3.91 1.93
CA MET A 139 -13.30 4.56 2.57
C MET A 139 -14.66 3.97 2.20
N GLY A 140 -14.76 3.11 1.18
CA GLY A 140 -16.04 2.50 0.75
C GLY A 140 -17.21 3.48 0.55
N GLY A 141 -16.93 4.71 0.12
CA GLY A 141 -17.94 5.76 -0.07
C GLY A 141 -18.28 6.57 1.19
N LEU A 142 -17.72 6.24 2.36
CA LEU A 142 -17.85 7.07 3.57
C LEU A 142 -17.04 8.36 3.43
N HIS A 143 -17.50 9.41 4.09
CA HIS A 143 -16.94 10.76 4.00
C HIS A 143 -16.16 11.13 5.26
N ARG A 144 -15.05 11.85 5.09
CA ARG A 144 -14.21 12.34 6.19
C ARG A 144 -14.89 13.40 7.07
N ASN A 145 -15.86 14.13 6.53
CA ASN A 145 -16.44 15.33 7.15
C ASN A 145 -17.64 15.08 8.07
N LYS A 146 -17.77 13.87 8.64
CA LYS A 146 -18.84 13.42 9.57
C LYS A 146 -20.27 13.15 9.05
N PRO A 147 -20.73 13.43 7.81
CA PRO A 147 -22.13 13.19 7.45
C PRO A 147 -22.48 11.68 7.43
N THR A 148 -21.46 10.82 7.33
CA THR A 148 -21.59 9.35 7.36
C THR A 148 -21.19 8.74 8.70
N GLY A 149 -21.03 9.55 9.74
CA GLY A 149 -20.49 9.14 11.04
C GLY A 149 -19.05 9.60 11.24
N SER A 150 -18.53 9.46 12.47
CA SER A 150 -17.15 9.79 12.82
C SER A 150 -16.20 8.61 12.68
N THR A 151 -16.71 7.39 12.86
CA THR A 151 -15.91 6.17 12.89
C THR A 151 -16.57 5.05 12.08
N ALA A 152 -15.77 4.06 11.69
CA ALA A 152 -16.26 2.81 11.11
C ALA A 152 -15.31 1.66 11.47
N PRO A 153 -15.79 0.42 11.62
CA PRO A 153 -14.90 -0.72 11.70
C PRO A 153 -14.23 -0.99 10.35
N TYR A 154 -12.93 -1.26 10.40
CA TYR A 154 -12.09 -1.51 9.26
C TYR A 154 -11.22 -2.75 9.47
N TYR A 155 -11.04 -3.53 8.42
CA TYR A 155 -10.15 -4.68 8.40
C TYR A 155 -9.25 -4.61 7.17
N ALA A 156 -7.97 -4.93 7.35
CA ALA A 156 -7.01 -4.94 6.27
C ALA A 156 -5.95 -6.02 6.46
N THR A 157 -5.49 -6.54 5.32
CA THR A 157 -4.32 -7.40 5.17
C THR A 157 -3.40 -6.79 4.11
N SER A 158 -2.32 -7.49 3.74
CA SER A 158 -1.48 -7.09 2.62
C SER A 158 -2.23 -7.02 1.29
N PHE A 159 -3.31 -7.80 1.11
CA PHE A 159 -4.00 -7.96 -0.17
C PHE A 159 -5.46 -7.50 -0.18
N THR A 160 -6.06 -7.27 0.99
CA THR A 160 -7.50 -6.99 1.11
C THR A 160 -7.76 -5.88 2.10
N GLU A 161 -8.73 -5.02 1.80
CA GLU A 161 -9.27 -3.97 2.67
C GLU A 161 -10.79 -4.11 2.73
N VAL A 162 -11.36 -3.98 3.92
CA VAL A 162 -12.80 -4.10 4.16
C VAL A 162 -13.21 -2.96 5.08
N ILE A 163 -14.21 -2.20 4.66
CA ILE A 163 -14.87 -1.23 5.53
C ILE A 163 -16.31 -1.68 5.78
N PHE A 164 -16.72 -1.63 7.04
CA PHE A 164 -18.05 -2.02 7.45
C PHE A 164 -18.94 -0.79 7.59
N HIS A 165 -20.03 -0.76 6.83
CA HIS A 165 -21.09 0.25 6.99
C HIS A 165 -21.98 -0.20 8.14
N VAL A 166 -21.64 0.21 9.36
CA VAL A 166 -22.39 -0.17 10.56
C VAL A 166 -23.54 0.79 10.78
N SER A 167 -24.78 0.28 10.79
CA SER A 167 -25.98 1.10 10.91
C SER A 167 -25.99 1.95 12.18
N THR A 168 -25.45 1.45 13.29
CA THR A 168 -25.38 2.17 14.58
C THR A 168 -24.28 3.23 14.63
N ARG A 169 -23.28 3.21 13.74
CA ARG A 169 -22.24 4.25 13.64
C ARG A 169 -22.59 5.37 12.65
N MET A 170 -23.63 5.17 11.85
CA MET A 170 -24.14 6.16 10.91
C MET A 170 -25.21 7.07 11.55
N PRO A 171 -25.21 8.38 11.28
CA PRO A 171 -26.22 9.30 11.81
C PRO A 171 -27.65 8.97 11.36
N SER A 172 -28.62 9.18 12.25
CA SER A 172 -30.07 9.00 11.99
C SER A 172 -30.93 10.10 12.62
N SER A 173 -30.34 11.25 12.99
CA SER A 173 -31.01 12.32 13.72
C SER A 173 -32.09 13.06 12.93
N ASN A 174 -32.02 13.06 11.60
CA ASN A 174 -32.99 13.69 10.72
C ASN A 174 -33.24 12.83 9.47
N HIS A 175 -34.24 13.22 8.68
CA HIS A 175 -34.66 12.47 7.49
C HIS A 175 -33.55 12.34 6.44
N GLU A 176 -32.77 13.40 6.22
CA GLU A 176 -31.66 13.39 5.27
C GLU A 176 -30.54 12.43 5.69
N ALA A 177 -30.16 12.45 6.98
CA ALA A 177 -29.18 11.53 7.55
C ALA A 177 -29.66 10.07 7.43
N LEU A 178 -30.93 9.80 7.71
CA LEU A 178 -31.52 8.48 7.56
C LEU A 178 -31.53 8.02 6.08
N LEU A 179 -31.77 8.93 5.14
CA LEU A 179 -31.69 8.65 3.71
C LEU A 179 -30.25 8.31 3.29
N GLN A 180 -29.25 9.06 3.76
CA GLN A 180 -27.84 8.74 3.51
C GLN A 180 -27.44 7.39 4.11
N LYS A 181 -27.83 7.11 5.37
CA LYS A 181 -27.65 5.79 6.01
C LYS A 181 -28.25 4.68 5.14
N THR A 182 -29.50 4.87 4.69
CA THR A 182 -30.19 3.92 3.80
C THR A 182 -29.46 3.74 2.47
N ARG A 183 -28.93 4.83 1.89
CA ARG A 183 -28.20 4.78 0.62
C ARG A 183 -26.89 3.99 0.74
N HIS A 184 -26.13 4.19 1.82
CA HIS A 184 -24.89 3.45 2.04
C HIS A 184 -25.18 1.96 2.24
N LEU A 185 -25.98 1.63 3.27
CA LEU A 185 -26.34 0.25 3.59
C LEU A 185 -27.02 -0.44 2.40
N GLY A 186 -27.99 0.24 1.80
CA GLY A 186 -28.80 -0.33 0.72
C GLY A 186 -28.04 -0.60 -0.57
N ASN A 187 -26.88 0.03 -0.79
CA ASN A 187 -26.07 -0.18 -2.00
C ASN A 187 -24.96 -1.23 -1.82
N ASP A 188 -24.87 -1.88 -0.66
CA ASP A 188 -23.87 -2.91 -0.41
C ASP A 188 -24.37 -4.29 -0.86
N GLU A 189 -23.50 -5.07 -1.50
CA GLU A 189 -23.91 -6.38 -2.03
C GLU A 189 -24.06 -7.44 -0.94
N VAL A 190 -23.38 -7.26 0.19
CA VAL A 190 -23.36 -8.20 1.30
C VAL A 190 -23.84 -7.49 2.55
N HIS A 191 -24.89 -8.02 3.17
CA HIS A 191 -25.42 -7.53 4.43
C HIS A 191 -25.18 -8.56 5.54
N ILE A 192 -24.65 -8.11 6.66
CA ILE A 192 -24.62 -8.82 7.93
C ILE A 192 -25.73 -8.22 8.80
N VAL A 193 -26.63 -9.06 9.30
CA VAL A 193 -27.71 -8.64 10.20
C VAL A 193 -27.51 -9.31 11.55
N TRP A 194 -27.32 -8.54 12.61
CA TRP A 194 -27.40 -9.03 13.97
C TRP A 194 -28.84 -8.90 14.46
N SER A 195 -29.49 -10.02 14.76
CA SER A 195 -30.90 -10.03 15.15
C SER A 195 -31.09 -10.61 16.54
N GLU A 196 -31.56 -9.77 17.46
CA GLU A 196 -32.07 -10.17 18.77
C GLU A 196 -33.59 -10.29 18.79
N HIS A 197 -34.21 -10.17 17.62
CA HIS A 197 -35.63 -10.42 17.44
C HIS A 197 -35.94 -11.92 17.63
N ALA A 198 -37.06 -12.22 18.27
CA ALA A 198 -37.52 -13.60 18.52
C ALA A 198 -37.96 -14.37 17.25
N ARG A 199 -38.01 -13.69 16.09
CA ARG A 199 -38.44 -14.25 14.80
C ARG A 199 -37.29 -14.14 13.82
N ASP A 200 -37.30 -15.02 12.83
CA ASP A 200 -36.33 -14.95 11.74
C ASP A 200 -36.46 -13.63 10.98
N TYR A 201 -35.31 -13.03 10.70
CA TYR A 201 -35.20 -11.82 9.91
C TYR A 201 -35.69 -12.08 8.48
N ARG A 202 -36.59 -11.21 8.02
CA ARG A 202 -37.12 -11.27 6.66
C ARG A 202 -36.38 -10.27 5.79
N ARG A 203 -35.83 -10.75 4.67
CA ARG A 203 -35.14 -9.92 3.66
C ARG A 203 -35.94 -8.69 3.19
N GLY A 204 -37.28 -8.78 3.20
CA GLY A 204 -38.16 -7.68 2.80
C GLY A 204 -38.27 -6.52 3.80
N ILE A 205 -37.74 -6.64 5.03
CA ILE A 205 -37.83 -5.57 6.04
C ILE A 205 -37.05 -4.32 5.59
N ILE A 206 -35.84 -4.51 5.05
CA ILE A 206 -35.06 -3.44 4.42
C ILE A 206 -34.97 -3.77 2.94
N PRO A 207 -35.95 -3.32 2.13
CA PRO A 207 -35.95 -3.63 0.71
C PRO A 207 -34.78 -2.94 0.00
N THR A 208 -33.99 -3.73 -0.70
CA THR A 208 -32.96 -3.26 -1.62
C THR A 208 -32.75 -4.29 -2.73
N GLU A 209 -32.48 -3.80 -3.93
CA GLU A 209 -32.10 -4.63 -5.07
C GLU A 209 -30.63 -5.07 -5.01
N PHE A 210 -29.78 -4.39 -4.23
CA PHE A 210 -28.34 -4.62 -4.24
C PHE A 210 -27.86 -5.70 -3.28
N CYS A 211 -28.58 -5.99 -2.19
CA CYS A 211 -28.18 -7.00 -1.19
C CYS A 211 -28.18 -8.42 -1.79
N ASP A 212 -27.19 -8.80 -2.57
CA ASP A 212 -27.15 -10.12 -3.21
C ASP A 212 -26.92 -11.26 -2.21
N VAL A 213 -26.29 -10.98 -1.07
CA VAL A 213 -26.03 -11.93 0.02
C VAL A 213 -26.43 -11.35 1.37
N LEU A 214 -27.09 -12.16 2.18
CA LEU A 214 -27.56 -11.83 3.52
C LEU A 214 -27.06 -12.89 4.53
N ILE A 215 -26.31 -12.45 5.53
CA ILE A 215 -25.80 -13.27 6.63
C ILE A 215 -26.48 -12.77 7.90
N VAL A 216 -27.38 -13.55 8.48
CA VAL A 216 -28.07 -13.20 9.72
C VAL A 216 -27.47 -13.97 10.89
N VAL A 217 -27.10 -13.25 11.95
CA VAL A 217 -26.54 -13.77 13.18
C VAL A 217 -27.59 -13.65 14.28
N TYR A 218 -27.98 -14.77 14.87
CA TYR A 218 -28.89 -14.84 16.01
C TYR A 218 -28.14 -15.33 17.24
N PRO A 219 -28.04 -14.51 18.31
CA PRO A 219 -27.51 -14.95 19.58
C PRO A 219 -28.35 -16.08 20.17
N LEU A 220 -27.68 -17.12 20.67
CA LEU A 220 -28.27 -18.22 21.42
C LEU A 220 -27.74 -18.22 22.86
N PRO A 221 -28.40 -18.97 23.77
CA PRO A 221 -27.84 -19.23 25.10
C PRO A 221 -26.43 -19.83 25.03
N HIS A 222 -25.63 -19.61 26.09
CA HIS A 222 -24.29 -20.20 26.26
C HIS A 222 -23.25 -19.75 25.21
N ARG A 223 -23.32 -18.49 24.74
CA ARG A 223 -22.32 -17.90 23.82
C ARG A 223 -22.20 -18.66 22.50
N LEU A 224 -23.31 -19.23 22.06
CA LEU A 224 -23.50 -19.83 20.74
C LEU A 224 -24.29 -18.89 19.85
N TYR A 225 -24.12 -19.03 18.54
CA TYR A 225 -24.78 -18.19 17.56
C TYR A 225 -25.25 -19.03 16.40
N ARG A 226 -26.52 -18.86 16.03
CA ARG A 226 -27.09 -19.47 14.83
C ARG A 226 -26.91 -18.51 13.67
N ILE A 227 -26.42 -19.03 12.55
CA ILE A 227 -26.16 -18.27 11.34
C ILE A 227 -27.13 -18.72 10.25
N GLN A 228 -27.85 -17.78 9.67
CA GLN A 228 -28.66 -17.99 8.49
C GLN A 228 -27.99 -17.31 7.30
N VAL A 229 -27.79 -18.04 6.20
CA VAL A 229 -27.14 -17.50 5.01
C VAL A 229 -28.10 -17.63 3.83
N SER A 230 -28.46 -16.49 3.27
CA SER A 230 -29.29 -16.38 2.07
C SER A 230 -28.50 -15.67 0.98
N ARG A 231 -28.62 -16.16 -0.25
CA ARG A 231 -28.03 -15.55 -1.45
C ARG A 231 -29.05 -15.52 -2.57
N LYS A 232 -28.92 -14.58 -3.49
CA LYS A 232 -29.66 -14.69 -4.75
C LYS A 232 -29.14 -15.88 -5.58
N PRO A 233 -29.97 -16.48 -6.46
CA PRO A 233 -29.61 -17.67 -7.23
C PRO A 233 -28.35 -17.52 -8.07
N GLU A 234 -28.09 -16.31 -8.58
CA GLU A 234 -26.99 -16.00 -9.50
C GLU A 234 -25.62 -15.98 -8.80
N VAL A 235 -25.59 -15.77 -7.48
CA VAL A 235 -24.33 -15.77 -6.72
C VAL A 235 -23.91 -17.23 -6.49
N PRO A 236 -22.66 -17.64 -6.81
CA PRO A 236 -22.16 -18.98 -6.51
C PRO A 236 -22.15 -19.28 -4.99
N TYR A 237 -21.89 -20.54 -4.62
CA TYR A 237 -21.60 -20.86 -3.23
C TYR A 237 -20.25 -20.26 -2.81
N PHE A 238 -20.14 -19.85 -1.55
CA PHE A 238 -18.98 -19.15 -1.00
C PHE A 238 -18.82 -19.40 0.48
N GLY A 239 -17.62 -19.13 0.99
CA GLY A 239 -17.34 -18.95 2.41
C GLY A 239 -17.43 -20.23 3.26
N PRO A 240 -16.95 -20.15 4.52
CA PRO A 240 -16.99 -21.28 5.45
C PRO A 240 -18.35 -21.47 6.15
N LEU A 241 -19.18 -20.43 6.26
CA LEU A 241 -20.51 -20.53 6.90
C LEU A 241 -21.58 -20.94 5.89
N PHE A 242 -22.50 -21.80 6.34
CA PHE A 242 -23.65 -22.26 5.59
C PHE A 242 -24.94 -21.98 6.38
N ASN A 243 -26.10 -22.16 5.73
CA ASN A 243 -27.38 -21.90 6.34
C ASN A 243 -27.66 -22.82 7.55
N GLU A 244 -28.13 -22.26 8.66
CA GLU A 244 -28.32 -22.92 9.96
C GLU A 244 -27.05 -23.40 10.67
N ALA A 245 -25.88 -22.87 10.30
CA ALA A 245 -24.64 -23.16 11.04
C ALA A 245 -24.74 -22.62 12.48
N VAL A 246 -24.24 -23.38 13.46
CA VAL A 246 -24.08 -22.93 14.85
C VAL A 246 -22.60 -22.76 15.16
N VAL A 247 -22.23 -21.58 15.65
CA VAL A 247 -20.83 -21.21 15.92
C VAL A 247 -20.64 -20.70 17.33
N ALA A 248 -19.47 -20.97 17.90
CA ALA A 248 -19.06 -20.41 19.18
C ALA A 248 -18.59 -18.95 19.02
N GLU A 249 -18.77 -18.15 20.07
CA GLU A 249 -18.38 -16.73 20.14
C GLU A 249 -16.95 -16.45 19.65
N CYS A 250 -15.97 -17.26 20.08
CA CYS A 250 -14.56 -17.06 19.77
C CYS A 250 -14.23 -17.14 18.28
N MET A 251 -15.05 -17.85 17.50
CA MET A 251 -14.86 -18.03 16.06
C MET A 251 -15.81 -17.17 15.22
N LEU A 252 -16.88 -16.64 15.83
CA LEU A 252 -17.98 -15.97 15.15
C LEU A 252 -17.51 -14.86 14.21
N ALA A 253 -16.82 -13.86 14.75
CA ALA A 253 -16.45 -12.67 13.99
C ALA A 253 -15.49 -12.99 12.83
N GLY A 254 -14.53 -13.88 13.06
CA GLY A 254 -13.61 -14.34 12.01
C GLY A 254 -14.31 -15.09 10.88
N LEU A 255 -15.22 -16.01 11.22
CA LEU A 255 -15.98 -16.79 10.24
C LEU A 255 -16.97 -15.92 9.46
N VAL A 256 -17.66 -14.99 10.14
CA VAL A 256 -18.58 -14.05 9.48
C VAL A 256 -17.81 -13.14 8.52
N ARG A 257 -16.68 -12.56 8.95
CA ARG A 257 -15.82 -11.75 8.08
C ARG A 257 -15.31 -12.54 6.86
N ALA A 258 -14.80 -13.75 7.06
CA ALA A 258 -14.31 -14.59 5.97
C ALA A 258 -15.43 -14.96 4.99
N THR A 259 -16.63 -15.25 5.50
CA THR A 259 -17.81 -15.54 4.67
C THR A 259 -18.25 -14.32 3.88
N ALA A 260 -18.28 -13.14 4.51
CA ALA A 260 -18.72 -11.91 3.86
C ALA A 260 -17.75 -11.44 2.76
N ILE A 261 -16.43 -11.58 2.96
CA ILE A 261 -15.41 -11.34 1.92
C ILE A 261 -15.59 -12.33 0.76
N SER A 262 -15.76 -13.62 1.08
CA SER A 262 -15.98 -14.67 0.07
C SER A 262 -17.26 -14.45 -0.73
N ALA A 263 -18.32 -13.97 -0.07
CA ALA A 263 -19.59 -13.59 -0.71
C ALA A 263 -19.39 -12.46 -1.71
N SER A 264 -18.68 -11.40 -1.32
CA SER A 264 -18.37 -10.27 -2.21
C SER A 264 -17.55 -10.72 -3.42
N ARG A 265 -16.56 -11.60 -3.23
CA ARG A 265 -15.80 -12.22 -4.33
C ARG A 265 -16.67 -13.05 -5.27
N ALA A 266 -17.53 -13.90 -4.71
CA ALA A 266 -18.45 -14.72 -5.50
C ALA A 266 -19.40 -13.86 -6.32
N LYS A 267 -19.93 -12.77 -5.74
CA LYS A 267 -20.75 -11.82 -6.48
C LYS A 267 -19.96 -11.12 -7.60
N ARG A 268 -18.72 -10.72 -7.36
CA ARG A 268 -17.87 -10.11 -8.39
C ARG A 268 -17.55 -11.04 -9.53
N SER A 269 -17.39 -12.34 -9.25
CA SER A 269 -17.08 -13.35 -10.28
C SER A 269 -18.15 -13.49 -11.36
N VAL A 270 -19.39 -13.06 -11.08
CA VAL A 270 -20.50 -13.11 -12.04
C VAL A 270 -20.73 -11.79 -12.78
N ILE A 271 -19.98 -10.73 -12.45
CA ILE A 271 -20.07 -9.45 -13.15
C ILE A 271 -19.30 -9.56 -14.47
N PRO A 272 -19.95 -9.39 -15.64
CA PRO A 272 -19.26 -9.45 -16.92
C PRO A 272 -18.10 -8.45 -17.00
N PHE A 273 -16.97 -8.90 -17.51
CA PHE A 273 -15.75 -8.10 -17.68
C PHE A 273 -15.18 -7.53 -16.38
N HIS A 274 -15.55 -8.07 -15.21
CA HIS A 274 -14.92 -7.67 -13.96
C HIS A 274 -13.45 -8.10 -13.95
N GLN A 275 -12.56 -7.12 -13.80
CA GLN A 275 -11.13 -7.34 -13.66
C GLN A 275 -10.69 -7.10 -12.21
N GLN A 276 -9.72 -7.89 -11.79
CA GLN A 276 -9.08 -7.68 -10.49
C GLN A 276 -8.14 -6.48 -10.53
N TYR A 277 -7.86 -5.90 -9.37
CA TYR A 277 -7.01 -4.71 -9.26
C TYR A 277 -5.62 -4.88 -9.88
N TYR A 278 -5.05 -6.10 -9.84
CA TYR A 278 -3.74 -6.39 -10.43
C TYR A 278 -3.80 -6.53 -11.96
N GLU A 279 -4.94 -6.94 -12.53
CA GLU A 279 -5.14 -7.04 -13.99
C GLU A 279 -5.27 -5.64 -14.59
N GLU A 280 -6.12 -4.79 -13.99
CA GLU A 280 -6.27 -3.37 -14.35
C GLU A 280 -4.92 -2.63 -14.30
N ARG A 281 -4.14 -2.90 -13.25
CA ARG A 281 -2.79 -2.33 -13.11
C ARG A 281 -1.84 -2.85 -14.18
N SER A 282 -1.85 -4.15 -14.47
CA SER A 282 -1.03 -4.74 -15.53
C SER A 282 -1.36 -4.12 -16.89
N TRP A 283 -2.64 -3.99 -17.20
CA TRP A 283 -3.12 -3.39 -18.45
C TRP A 283 -2.73 -1.91 -18.57
N SER A 284 -2.83 -1.18 -17.47
CA SER A 284 -2.40 0.21 -17.39
C SER A 284 -0.89 0.34 -17.63
N LEU A 285 -0.09 -0.55 -17.02
CA LEU A 285 1.36 -0.58 -17.20
C LEU A 285 1.73 -0.89 -18.66
N GLU A 286 1.12 -1.91 -19.27
CA GLU A 286 1.33 -2.25 -20.68
C GLU A 286 0.98 -1.07 -21.61
N THR A 287 -0.08 -0.35 -21.29
CA THR A 287 -0.50 0.83 -22.06
C THR A 287 0.52 1.96 -21.96
N VAL A 288 1.05 2.25 -20.77
CA VAL A 288 2.15 3.20 -20.59
C VAL A 288 3.38 2.76 -21.37
N MET A 289 3.76 1.49 -21.27
CA MET A 289 4.92 0.94 -21.98
C MET A 289 4.77 1.04 -23.49
N ARG A 290 3.57 0.81 -24.03
CA ARG A 290 3.27 0.89 -25.46
C ARG A 290 3.30 2.34 -25.95
N ASN A 291 2.70 3.27 -25.20
CA ASN A 291 2.50 4.64 -25.62
C ASN A 291 3.77 5.51 -25.55
N HIS A 292 4.69 5.18 -24.65
CA HIS A 292 5.91 5.98 -24.41
C HIS A 292 7.19 5.24 -24.78
N LYS A 293 7.10 4.14 -25.53
CA LYS A 293 8.25 3.35 -25.95
C LYS A 293 9.21 4.20 -26.79
N SER A 294 10.47 4.23 -26.38
CA SER A 294 11.54 4.87 -27.14
C SER A 294 11.80 4.09 -28.44
N SER A 295 12.18 4.81 -29.48
CA SER A 295 12.59 4.21 -30.76
C SER A 295 13.98 3.58 -30.72
N SER A 296 14.79 3.89 -29.70
CA SER A 296 16.13 3.35 -29.53
C SER A 296 16.11 1.84 -29.16
N THR A 297 17.17 1.14 -29.52
CA THR A 297 17.33 -0.29 -29.22
C THR A 297 18.00 -0.51 -27.86
N PHE A 298 17.82 -1.71 -27.30
CA PHE A 298 18.51 -2.10 -26.08
C PHE A 298 20.04 -2.02 -26.22
N GLU A 299 20.61 -2.41 -27.37
CA GLU A 299 22.05 -2.36 -27.61
C GLU A 299 22.57 -0.94 -27.67
N GLU A 300 21.84 -0.05 -28.32
CA GLU A 300 22.23 1.35 -28.40
C GLU A 300 22.24 1.98 -27.00
N PHE A 301 21.23 1.69 -26.19
CA PHE A 301 21.21 2.10 -24.78
C PHE A 301 22.35 1.46 -23.97
N ALA A 302 22.54 0.15 -24.06
CA ALA A 302 23.61 -0.54 -23.33
C ALA A 302 25.00 0.01 -23.73
N ALA A 303 25.23 0.23 -25.02
CA ALA A 303 26.44 0.87 -25.52
C ALA A 303 26.65 2.26 -24.90
N GLN A 304 25.62 3.08 -24.77
CA GLN A 304 25.70 4.38 -24.10
C GLN A 304 25.97 4.27 -22.59
N VAL A 305 25.42 3.26 -21.91
CA VAL A 305 25.66 3.02 -20.47
C VAL A 305 27.12 2.62 -20.21
N PHE A 306 27.71 1.79 -21.08
CA PHE A 306 29.09 1.32 -20.93
C PHE A 306 30.14 2.23 -21.61
N SER A 307 29.74 2.98 -22.62
CA SER A 307 30.57 3.90 -23.41
C SER A 307 29.81 5.20 -23.74
N PRO A 308 29.60 6.08 -22.74
CA PRO A 308 28.77 7.29 -22.89
C PRO A 308 29.36 8.33 -23.86
N THR A 309 30.67 8.29 -24.10
CA THR A 309 31.32 9.10 -25.15
C THR A 309 31.32 8.32 -26.45
N GLN A 310 30.40 8.63 -27.36
CA GLN A 310 30.51 8.15 -28.74
C GLN A 310 31.75 8.80 -29.37
N THR A 311 32.82 8.04 -29.58
CA THR A 311 33.89 8.43 -30.49
C THR A 311 33.30 8.50 -31.90
N PRO A 312 33.47 9.61 -32.65
CA PRO A 312 32.98 9.67 -34.02
C PRO A 312 33.60 8.52 -34.81
N SER A 313 32.75 7.67 -35.39
CA SER A 313 33.19 6.55 -36.23
C SER A 313 34.00 7.09 -37.40
N PRO A 314 35.20 6.54 -37.69
CA PRO A 314 35.97 6.92 -38.87
C PRO A 314 35.28 6.55 -40.20
N PHE A 315 34.13 5.87 -40.17
CA PHE A 315 33.39 5.39 -41.34
C PHE A 315 32.12 6.18 -41.69
N CYS A 316 31.81 7.26 -40.96
CA CYS A 316 30.70 8.16 -41.31
C CYS A 316 31.20 9.61 -41.50
N PRO A 317 31.33 10.12 -42.73
CA PRO A 317 31.60 11.54 -42.94
C PRO A 317 30.33 12.35 -42.66
N GLY A 318 30.26 12.99 -41.49
CA GLY A 318 29.32 14.09 -41.24
C GLY A 318 29.67 15.32 -42.10
N PRO A 319 28.75 16.26 -42.30
CA PRO A 319 28.91 17.31 -43.30
C PRO A 319 30.08 18.23 -42.90
N THR A 320 31.01 18.40 -43.83
CA THR A 320 32.15 19.31 -43.77
C THR A 320 31.72 20.70 -43.32
N ARG A 321 32.12 21.10 -42.11
CA ARG A 321 32.14 22.51 -41.71
C ARG A 321 33.55 23.05 -41.95
N ALA A 322 33.70 23.76 -43.07
CA ALA A 322 34.96 24.41 -43.45
C ALA A 322 35.39 25.43 -42.39
N SER A 323 36.68 25.39 -42.09
CA SER A 323 37.43 26.30 -41.23
C SER A 323 37.55 27.70 -41.84
N GLY A 324 37.40 28.74 -41.01
CA GLY A 324 37.67 30.12 -41.38
C GLY A 324 37.65 31.12 -40.22
N VAL A 325 38.84 31.36 -39.65
CA VAL A 325 39.38 32.62 -39.08
C VAL A 325 38.72 33.28 -37.84
N SER A 326 39.58 33.52 -36.84
CA SER A 326 39.38 34.23 -35.58
C SER A 326 39.01 35.72 -35.70
N SER A 327 38.09 36.20 -34.85
CA SER A 327 38.29 37.43 -34.05
C SER A 327 37.19 37.65 -32.98
N ARG A 328 37.66 38.00 -31.77
CA ARG A 328 37.06 38.76 -30.64
C ARG A 328 35.56 38.68 -30.30
N SER A 329 35.35 38.23 -29.06
CA SER A 329 34.47 38.75 -27.98
C SER A 329 33.19 39.52 -28.35
N VAL A 330 32.04 38.87 -28.16
CA VAL A 330 30.80 39.50 -27.65
C VAL A 330 30.06 38.49 -26.79
N GLU A 331 29.84 38.83 -25.52
CA GLU A 331 28.88 38.15 -24.63
C GLU A 331 27.46 38.31 -25.19
N GLN A 332 26.74 37.21 -25.38
CA GLN A 332 25.28 37.24 -25.48
C GLN A 332 24.69 35.93 -24.93
N GLN A 333 23.97 36.08 -23.81
CA GLN A 333 23.22 35.06 -23.09
C GLN A 333 22.05 34.53 -23.90
N ILE A 334 21.89 33.19 -23.97
CA ILE A 334 20.61 32.50 -24.25
C ILE A 334 20.58 31.22 -23.37
N PRO A 335 19.44 30.87 -22.73
CA PRO A 335 19.44 30.20 -21.43
C PRO A 335 19.56 28.68 -21.51
N ALA A 336 20.29 28.11 -20.55
CA ALA A 336 20.29 26.69 -20.24
C ALA A 336 18.93 26.27 -19.67
N THR A 337 18.26 25.33 -20.33
CA THR A 337 17.07 24.68 -19.80
C THR A 337 17.47 23.76 -18.63
N ASN A 338 17.18 24.23 -17.42
CA ASN A 338 17.40 23.55 -16.15
C ASN A 338 16.60 22.23 -16.06
N SER A 339 17.21 21.11 -16.45
CA SER A 339 16.69 19.76 -16.19
C SER A 339 17.16 19.17 -14.85
N SER A 340 18.07 19.85 -14.15
CA SER A 340 18.64 19.40 -12.87
C SER A 340 17.82 19.76 -11.62
N ASN A 341 16.96 20.79 -11.68
CA ASN A 341 16.28 21.30 -10.48
C ASN A 341 14.99 20.54 -10.12
N LEU A 342 14.38 19.80 -11.06
CA LEU A 342 13.15 19.04 -10.77
C LEU A 342 13.41 17.71 -10.07
N ALA A 343 14.59 17.11 -10.23
CA ALA A 343 14.95 15.87 -9.54
C ALA A 343 15.19 16.09 -8.04
N ALA A 344 15.69 17.27 -7.66
CA ALA A 344 15.87 17.63 -6.24
C ALA A 344 14.54 17.84 -5.51
N ALA A 345 13.48 18.27 -6.21
CA ALA A 345 12.16 18.52 -5.63
C ALA A 345 11.36 17.25 -5.27
N LEU A 346 11.77 16.07 -5.76
CA LEU A 346 11.12 14.80 -5.46
C LEU A 346 11.69 14.08 -4.22
N ILE A 347 12.81 14.56 -3.67
CA ILE A 347 13.46 13.93 -2.51
C ILE A 347 13.06 14.59 -1.19
N ASP A 348 12.59 15.85 -1.21
CA ASP A 348 12.37 16.65 0.01
C ASP A 348 10.88 16.84 0.37
N SER A 349 10.10 15.76 0.35
CA SER A 349 8.72 15.74 0.87
C SER A 349 8.60 14.82 2.08
N HIS A 350 9.27 15.18 3.18
CA HIS A 350 8.87 14.78 4.53
C HIS A 350 8.48 16.05 5.31
N PRO A 351 7.33 16.06 6.02
CA PRO A 351 6.92 17.24 6.78
C PRO A 351 7.85 17.42 7.98
N ARG A 352 8.57 18.54 8.02
CA ARG A 352 9.30 18.96 9.23
C ARG A 352 8.28 19.26 10.33
N SER A 353 8.38 18.51 11.42
CA SER A 353 7.73 18.79 12.69
C SER A 353 8.05 20.22 13.15
N THR A 354 7.02 21.00 13.44
CA THR A 354 7.14 22.30 14.12
C THR A 354 7.62 22.08 15.55
N ALA A 355 8.89 22.41 15.81
CA ALA A 355 9.41 22.56 17.16
C ALA A 355 9.07 23.97 17.67
N GLU A 356 8.36 24.02 18.80
CA GLU A 356 8.09 25.21 19.59
C GLU A 356 9.38 25.92 19.99
N GLN A 357 9.49 27.22 19.68
CA GLN A 357 10.45 28.10 20.33
C GLN A 357 9.77 28.84 21.47
N HIS A 358 10.08 28.38 22.69
CA HIS A 358 9.98 29.18 23.90
C HIS A 358 10.76 30.49 23.73
N ARG A 359 10.10 31.64 23.89
CA ARG A 359 10.76 32.90 24.25
C ARG A 359 10.03 33.57 25.40
N VAL A 360 10.65 33.44 26.56
CA VAL A 360 10.38 34.21 27.79
C VAL A 360 10.62 35.70 27.51
N LYS A 361 9.63 36.54 27.83
CA LYS A 361 9.84 37.92 28.32
C LYS A 361 8.75 38.23 29.34
N GLY A 362 9.18 38.55 30.55
CA GLY A 362 8.33 38.92 31.68
C GLY A 362 7.88 40.38 31.66
N SER A 363 6.79 40.59 32.40
CA SER A 363 6.47 41.69 33.32
C SER A 363 6.78 43.14 32.94
N GLU A 364 5.70 43.93 32.85
CA GLU A 364 5.44 45.29 33.39
C GLU A 364 4.10 45.71 32.74
N GLY A 365 3.07 46.31 33.33
CA GLY A 365 2.83 46.98 34.60
C GLY A 365 1.71 48.01 34.33
N ALA A 366 0.69 48.05 35.18
CA ALA A 366 -0.25 49.17 35.41
C ALA A 366 -1.09 49.76 34.24
N LYS A 367 -2.38 49.43 34.18
CA LYS A 367 -3.53 50.26 34.63
C LYS A 367 -4.85 49.63 34.21
#